data_AF-A0A831WI89-F1
#
_entry.id   AF-A0A831WI89-F1
#
_cell.length_a   1.000
_cell.length_b   1.000
_cell.length_c   1.000
_cell.angle_alpha   90.00
_cell.angle_beta   90.00
_cell.angle_gamma   90.00
#
_symmetry.space_group_name_H-M   'P 1'
#
loop_
_entity.id
_entity.type
_entity.pdbx_description
1 polymer ?
#
loop_
_entity_poly.entity_id
_entity_poly.type
_entity_poly.pdbx_seq_one_letter_code
_entity_poly.pdbx_strand_id
1 'polypeptide(L)'
;MYMKNCKYIIGIDEVGRGPIAGPVTVGAVLLPSSYSWHDFKGLKDSKKLTKKDREAWFSQVRGMGGISYKVSSVSEKVIDKKGIVYSTRLAILRSLNKLDVNP
;
A
#
# COMPACT_ATOMS: atom_id res chain seq x y z
N MET A 1 9.35 2.39 -13.92
CA MET A 1 10.78 2.78 -14.01
C MET A 1 11.31 2.83 -12.58
N TYR A 2 12.09 1.83 -12.15
CA TYR A 2 12.72 1.83 -10.83
C TYR A 2 14.10 2.47 -10.95
N MET A 3 14.46 3.37 -10.04
CA MET A 3 15.79 3.98 -10.00
C MET A 3 16.83 2.91 -9.68
N LYS A 4 17.85 2.78 -10.54
CA LYS A 4 19.03 1.93 -10.28
C LYS A 4 19.81 2.60 -9.14
N ASN A 5 19.87 1.95 -7.96
CA ASN A 5 20.57 2.33 -6.71
C ASN A 5 19.71 2.67 -5.47
N CYS A 6 18.42 2.35 -5.44
CA CYS A 6 17.66 2.43 -4.18
C CYS A 6 17.84 1.16 -3.34
N LYS A 7 18.03 1.29 -2.01
CA LYS A 7 18.04 0.14 -1.07
C LYS A 7 16.63 -0.43 -0.83
N TYR A 8 15.64 0.44 -0.92
CA TYR A 8 14.23 0.10 -0.72
C TYR A 8 13.37 0.70 -1.84
N ILE A 9 12.25 0.04 -2.11
CA ILE A 9 11.20 0.46 -3.01
C ILE A 9 9.92 0.56 -2.18
N ILE A 10 9.15 1.62 -2.37
CA ILE A 10 7.85 1.77 -1.71
C ILE A 10 6.74 1.64 -2.75
N GLY A 11 5.90 0.62 -2.58
CA GLY A 11 4.63 0.48 -3.29
C GLY A 11 3.52 1.18 -2.53
N ILE A 12 2.69 1.96 -3.22
CA ILE A 12 1.55 2.68 -2.64
C ILE A 12 0.33 2.39 -3.51
N ASP A 13 -0.79 2.05 -2.87
CA ASP A 13 -2.07 1.81 -3.54
C ASP A 13 -3.23 2.30 -2.67
N GLU A 14 -4.32 2.74 -3.31
CA GLU A 14 -5.50 3.28 -2.65
C GLU A 14 -6.78 2.51 -2.95
N VAL A 15 -7.70 2.50 -1.99
CA VAL A 15 -9.07 2.01 -2.13
C VAL A 15 -10.05 3.04 -1.55
N GLY A 16 -11.28 3.05 -2.06
CA GLY A 16 -12.32 3.97 -1.57
C GLY A 16 -12.32 5.36 -2.21
N ARG A 17 -11.71 5.53 -3.39
CA ARG A 17 -11.76 6.81 -4.14
C ARG A 17 -13.05 7.03 -4.93
N GLY A 18 -13.67 5.95 -5.42
CA GLY A 18 -14.88 5.98 -6.26
C GLY A 18 -16.24 5.77 -5.56
N PRO A 19 -16.34 5.09 -4.40
CA PRO A 19 -17.61 4.96 -3.69
C PRO A 19 -18.22 6.31 -3.26
N ILE A 20 -19.55 6.35 -3.15
CA ILE A 20 -20.32 7.54 -2.72
C ILE A 20 -20.17 7.80 -1.22
N ALA A 21 -19.85 6.76 -0.44
CA ALA A 21 -19.71 6.86 1.01
C ALA A 21 -18.50 6.06 1.50
N GLY A 22 -17.99 6.45 2.66
CA GLY A 22 -16.89 5.80 3.35
C GLY A 22 -15.54 6.51 3.17
N PRO A 23 -14.51 6.02 3.89
CA PRO A 23 -13.20 6.62 3.87
C PRO A 23 -12.42 6.28 2.61
N VAL A 24 -11.44 7.11 2.27
CA VAL A 24 -10.33 6.70 1.41
C VAL A 24 -9.25 6.04 2.27
N THR A 25 -8.74 4.89 1.84
CA THR A 25 -7.72 4.12 2.55
C THR A 25 -6.52 3.87 1.65
N VAL A 26 -5.32 4.09 2.17
CA VAL A 26 -4.06 3.91 1.46
C VAL A 26 -3.17 2.93 2.19
N GLY A 27 -2.67 1.93 1.46
CA GLY A 27 -1.59 1.05 1.91
C GLY A 27 -0.26 1.51 1.34
N ALA A 28 0.78 1.52 2.18
CA ALA A 28 2.18 1.71 1.77
C ALA A 28 2.99 0.48 2.18
N VAL A 29 3.78 -0.07 1.27
CA VAL A 29 4.63 -1.26 1.48
C VAL A 29 6.07 -0.90 1.13
N LEU A 30 6.97 -0.98 2.11
CA LEU A 30 8.40 -0.87 1.92
C LEU A 30 8.99 -2.27 1.66
N LEU A 31 9.70 -2.38 0.55
CA LEU A 31 10.27 -3.61 0.02
C LEU A 31 11.77 -3.42 -0.25
N PRO A 32 12.66 -4.28 0.26
CA PRO A 32 14.06 -4.29 -0.14
C PRO A 32 14.22 -4.45 -1.65
N SER A 33 15.10 -3.66 -2.27
CA SER A 33 15.34 -3.70 -3.72
C SER A 33 15.98 -5.00 -4.21
N SER A 34 16.45 -5.85 -3.29
CA SER A 34 16.92 -7.21 -3.58
C SER A 34 15.80 -8.15 -4.00
N TYR A 35 14.54 -7.86 -3.64
CA TYR A 35 13.42 -8.68 -4.07
C TYR A 35 13.09 -8.45 -5.55
N SER A 36 12.79 -9.54 -6.24
CA SER A 36 12.45 -9.58 -7.66
C SER A 36 11.02 -10.08 -7.88
N TRP A 37 10.53 -9.97 -9.12
CA TRP A 37 9.23 -10.52 -9.49
C TRP A 37 9.12 -12.04 -9.32
N HIS A 38 10.24 -12.76 -9.29
CA HIS A 38 10.26 -14.21 -9.09
C HIS A 38 9.85 -14.58 -7.65
N ASP A 39 10.20 -13.74 -6.67
CA ASP A 39 9.85 -13.92 -5.26
C ASP A 39 8.34 -13.79 -5.00
N PHE A 40 7.62 -13.17 -5.95
CA PHE A 40 6.17 -12.94 -5.90
C PHE A 40 5.41 -13.66 -7.02
N LYS A 41 5.97 -14.73 -7.57
CA LYS A 41 5.33 -15.50 -8.64
C LYS A 41 3.94 -15.99 -8.17
N GLY A 42 2.89 -15.58 -8.88
CA GLY A 42 1.50 -15.89 -8.55
C GLY A 42 0.71 -14.76 -7.88
N LEU A 43 1.38 -13.69 -7.41
CA LEU A 43 0.71 -12.53 -6.80
C LEU A 43 0.14 -11.53 -7.83
N LYS A 44 0.57 -11.62 -9.10
CA LYS A 44 0.39 -10.57 -10.14
C LYS A 44 -1.06 -10.22 -10.49
N ASP A 45 -2.01 -11.12 -10.25
CA ASP A 45 -3.41 -10.90 -10.61
C ASP A 45 -4.29 -10.98 -9.36
N SER A 46 -4.04 -10.08 -8.40
CA SER A 46 -4.77 -10.02 -7.11
C SER A 46 -6.30 -9.91 -7.27
N LYS A 47 -6.76 -9.48 -8.45
CA LYS A 47 -8.16 -9.42 -8.86
C LYS A 47 -8.76 -10.81 -9.17
N LYS A 48 -7.94 -11.80 -9.50
CA LYS A 48 -8.33 -13.21 -9.69
C LYS A 48 -8.11 -14.07 -8.45
N LEU A 49 -7.41 -13.56 -7.44
CA LEU A 49 -7.21 -14.27 -6.17
C LEU A 49 -8.51 -14.29 -5.37
N THR A 50 -8.85 -15.46 -4.82
CA THR A 50 -9.93 -15.57 -3.84
C THR A 50 -9.55 -14.84 -2.56
N LYS A 51 -10.53 -14.57 -1.68
CA LYS A 51 -10.25 -13.99 -0.35
C LYS A 51 -9.21 -14.84 0.42
N LYS A 52 -9.35 -16.16 0.35
CA LYS A 52 -8.45 -17.12 0.99
C LYS A 52 -7.03 -17.02 0.45
N ASP A 53 -6.86 -16.92 -0.87
CA ASP A 53 -5.54 -16.81 -1.49
C ASP A 53 -4.86 -15.48 -1.16
N ARG A 54 -5.64 -14.38 -1.06
CA ARG A 54 -5.13 -13.08 -0.61
C ARG A 54 -4.64 -13.13 0.83
N GLU A 55 -5.37 -13.78 1.72
CA GLU A 55 -4.98 -13.94 3.13
C GLU A 55 -3.72 -14.82 3.29
N ALA A 56 -3.60 -15.86 2.47
CA ALA A 56 -2.41 -16.70 2.40
C ALA A 56 -1.19 -15.90 1.92
N TRP A 57 -1.32 -15.17 0.82
CA TRP A 57 -0.26 -14.29 0.32
C TRP A 57 0.11 -13.20 1.31
N PHE A 58 -0.86 -12.58 1.96
CA PHE A 58 -0.60 -11.57 2.98
C PHE A 58 0.20 -12.14 4.15
N SER A 59 -0.07 -13.38 4.55
CA SER A 59 0.70 -14.06 5.61
C SER A 59 2.10 -14.42 5.14
N GLN A 60 2.25 -14.91 3.91
CA GLN A 60 3.54 -15.20 3.30
C GLN A 60 4.43 -13.95 3.18
N VAL A 61 3.89 -12.86 2.61
CA VAL A 61 4.61 -11.59 2.44
C VAL A 61 5.02 -10.99 3.79
N ARG A 62 4.19 -11.13 4.82
CA ARG A 62 4.55 -10.72 6.19
C ARG A 62 5.66 -11.56 6.82
N GLY A 63 5.80 -12.82 6.41
CA GLY A 63 6.90 -13.68 6.84
C GLY A 63 8.22 -13.42 6.11
N MET A 64 8.20 -12.65 5.02
CA MET A 64 9.41 -12.29 4.28
C MET A 64 10.20 -11.20 5.02
N GLY A 65 11.51 -11.36 5.09
CA GLY A 65 12.39 -10.46 5.82
C GLY A 65 12.48 -9.06 5.21
N GLY A 66 12.52 -8.04 6.07
CA GLY A 66 12.75 -6.65 5.64
C GLY A 66 11.57 -5.97 4.94
N ILE A 67 10.41 -6.62 4.85
CA ILE A 67 9.18 -6.00 4.36
C ILE A 67 8.45 -5.31 5.53
N SER A 68 8.05 -4.06 5.32
CA SER A 68 7.21 -3.32 6.26
C SER A 68 6.01 -2.75 5.51
N TYR A 69 4.86 -2.66 6.15
CA TYR A 69 3.68 -2.04 5.56
C TYR A 69 2.88 -1.26 6.59
N LYS A 70 2.21 -0.20 6.12
CA LYS A 70 1.30 0.61 6.92
C LYS A 70 0.07 0.98 6.13
N VAL A 71 -1.03 1.12 6.86
CA VAL A 71 -2.33 1.50 6.31
C VAL A 71 -2.81 2.75 7.04
N SER A 72 -3.38 3.69 6.28
CA SER A 72 -4.00 4.88 6.81
C SER A 72 -5.28 5.21 6.06
N SER A 73 -6.28 5.63 6.80
CA SER A 73 -7.57 6.05 6.26
C SER A 73 -7.85 7.51 6.58
N VAL A 74 -8.62 8.15 5.72
CA VAL A 74 -9.15 9.50 5.90
C VAL A 74 -10.66 9.40 5.73
N SER A 75 -11.40 9.86 6.75
CA SER A 75 -12.86 9.74 6.78
C SER A 75 -13.55 10.60 5.73
N GLU A 76 -14.78 10.20 5.41
CA GLU A 76 -15.73 10.92 4.57
C GLU A 76 -15.89 12.38 5.03
N LYS A 77 -15.94 12.64 6.34
CA LYS A 77 -16.03 14.01 6.89
C LYS A 77 -14.90 14.93 6.42
N VAL A 78 -13.69 14.38 6.23
CA VAL A 78 -12.54 15.15 5.72
C VAL A 78 -12.62 15.27 4.19
N ILE A 79 -13.09 14.23 3.51
CA ILE A 79 -13.33 14.23 2.07
C ILE A 79 -14.37 15.29 1.71
N ASP A 80 -15.48 15.37 2.43
CA ASP A 80 -16.54 16.36 2.20
C ASP A 80 -16.04 17.79 2.44
N LYS A 81 -15.14 17.97 3.42
CA LYS A 81 -14.60 19.29 3.78
C LYS A 81 -13.45 19.77 2.88
N LYS A 82 -12.63 18.86 2.35
CA LYS A 82 -11.35 19.18 1.69
C LYS A 82 -11.19 18.58 0.29
N GLY A 83 -12.12 17.74 -0.13
CA GLY A 83 -12.09 17.01 -1.39
C GLY A 83 -11.31 15.70 -1.33
N ILE A 84 -11.60 14.83 -2.31
CA ILE A 84 -11.00 13.49 -2.40
C ILE A 84 -9.49 13.54 -2.70
N VAL A 85 -9.03 14.45 -3.56
CA VAL A 85 -7.60 14.56 -3.93
C VAL A 85 -6.76 14.92 -2.71
N TYR A 86 -7.21 15.87 -1.90
CA TYR A 86 -6.54 16.23 -0.65
C TYR A 86 -6.52 15.06 0.32
N SER A 87 -7.66 14.38 0.48
CA SER A 87 -7.80 13.27 1.42
C SER A 87 -6.94 12.07 1.04
N THR A 88 -6.82 11.75 -0.25
CA THR A 88 -5.89 10.72 -0.74
C THR A 88 -4.44 11.10 -0.45
N ARG A 89 -4.03 12.34 -0.76
CA ARG A 89 -2.67 12.84 -0.43
C ARG A 89 -2.39 12.76 1.07
N LEU A 90 -3.35 13.14 1.91
CA LEU A 90 -3.22 13.05 3.36
C LEU A 90 -3.07 11.59 3.83
N ALA A 91 -3.84 10.66 3.26
CA ALA A 91 -3.72 9.24 3.56
C ALA A 91 -2.34 8.68 3.17
N ILE A 92 -1.82 9.06 2.01
CA ILE A 92 -0.44 8.73 1.57
C ILE A 92 0.59 9.22 2.59
N LEU A 93 0.56 10.51 2.93
CA LEU A 93 1.51 11.11 3.88
C LEU A 93 1.45 10.41 5.26
N ARG A 94 0.24 10.11 5.75
CA ARG A 94 0.06 9.36 7.00
C ARG A 94 0.66 7.96 6.93
N SER A 95 0.48 7.26 5.81
CA SER A 95 1.03 5.92 5.64
C SER A 95 2.56 5.94 5.55
N LEU A 96 3.15 6.91 4.85
CA LEU A 96 4.60 7.09 4.76
C LEU A 96 5.21 7.45 6.12
N ASN A 97 4.62 8.39 6.86
CA ASN A 97 5.12 8.78 8.19
C ASN A 97 5.08 7.61 9.19
N LYS A 98 4.03 6.77 9.13
CA LYS A 98 3.95 5.57 9.98
C LYS A 98 4.94 4.48 9.59
N LEU A 99 5.34 4.44 8.32
CA LEU A 99 6.27 3.43 7.79
C LEU A 99 7.69 3.71 8.30
N ASP A 100 7.89 4.86 8.96
CA ASP A 100 9.14 5.34 9.54
C ASP A 100 10.28 5.23 8.53
N VAL A 101 9.97 5.63 7.30
CA VAL A 101 10.93 5.61 6.21
C VAL A 101 11.92 6.73 6.48
N ASN A 102 13.03 6.39 7.14
CA ASN A 102 14.16 7.29 7.21
C ASN A 102 14.90 7.16 5.86
N PRO A 103 14.84 8.17 4.98
CA PRO A 103 15.36 8.10 3.61
C PRO A 103 16.86 7.79 3.53
#